data_AF-U7P6Z9-F1
#
_entry.id   AF-U7P6Z9-F1
#
_cell.length_a   1.000
_cell.length_b   1.000
_cell.length_c   1.000
_cell.angle_alpha   90.00
_cell.angle_beta   90.00
_cell.angle_gamma   90.00
#
_symmetry.space_group_name_H-M   'P 1'
#
loop_
_entity.id
_entity.type
_entity.pdbx_description
1 polymer ?
#
loop_
_entity_poly.entity_id
_entity_poly.type
_entity_poly.pdbx_seq_one_letter_code
_entity_poly.pdbx_strand_id
1 'polypeptide(L)'
;VRMRMGFHWRPAAARKRVPGGELAACPQCGGTVIDSDNEAVSLSQFLREERRHKCRHCHSPLWTLMRPQRATGSLQRDLVLKALRKLPAIGKVSSERLVQQFGEEFLATLLGDNIHEFINLMDENGELVFSDRQAARMERAMATMEFGFGEGGYQPTEFIKRQLPDHTFDLLIVDEGHEYKNAGSAQGQAMGVLAAKARKSLLLTGTLMGGYADDLFHLLFRILTPKMLEDGYRPNGRGSMGPAAMSFLRDHGVLKDIYTERDGESHKTARGKKLSVRTVKAPGFGPKGIMRYVLPFTVFLKLLPQAQGHRWQRVAALR
;
A
#
# COMPACT_ATOMS: atom_id res chain seq x y z
N VAL A 1 -14.34 4.13 -8.78
CA VAL A 1 -14.32 2.71 -9.23
C VAL A 1 -12.96 2.11 -8.87
N ARG A 2 -12.88 1.26 -7.84
CA ARG A 2 -11.62 0.56 -7.53
C ARG A 2 -11.47 -0.56 -8.57
N MET A 3 -10.59 -0.39 -9.56
CA MET A 3 -10.18 -1.51 -10.42
C MET A 3 -9.42 -2.51 -9.55
N ARG A 4 -10.13 -3.54 -9.10
CA ARG A 4 -9.59 -4.65 -8.31
C ARG A 4 -9.51 -5.85 -9.25
N MET A 5 -8.30 -6.29 -9.59
CA MET A 5 -8.11 -7.52 -10.36
C MET A 5 -7.80 -8.65 -9.36
N GLY A 6 -8.44 -9.80 -9.44
CA GLY A 6 -8.00 -10.94 -8.61
C GLY A 6 -6.58 -11.36 -9.01
N PHE A 7 -5.72 -11.76 -8.07
CA PHE A 7 -4.38 -12.30 -8.38
C PHE A 7 -4.46 -13.77 -8.81
N HIS A 8 -5.25 -14.05 -9.84
CA HIS A 8 -5.23 -15.35 -10.48
C HIS A 8 -4.21 -15.28 -11.60
N TRP A 9 -3.35 -16.27 -11.66
CA TRP A 9 -2.39 -16.40 -12.73
C TRP A 9 -2.45 -17.82 -13.27
N ARG A 10 -2.03 -17.96 -14.51
CA ARG A 10 -1.82 -19.26 -15.16
C ARG A 10 -0.44 -19.27 -15.81
N PRO A 11 0.20 -20.44 -15.96
CA PRO A 11 1.41 -20.55 -16.76
C PRO A 11 1.17 -20.00 -18.18
N ALA A 12 2.18 -19.32 -18.71
CA ALA A 12 2.15 -18.72 -20.05
C ALA A 12 3.34 -19.24 -20.85
N ALA A 13 3.04 -20.10 -21.83
CA ALA A 13 4.01 -20.64 -22.76
C ALA A 13 3.45 -20.62 -24.19
N ALA A 14 4.33 -20.34 -25.14
CA ALA A 14 4.10 -20.62 -26.54
C ALA A 14 4.32 -22.12 -26.81
N ARG A 15 3.64 -22.65 -27.81
CA ARG A 15 3.79 -24.03 -28.25
C ARG A 15 4.95 -24.13 -29.24
N LYS A 16 5.93 -24.97 -28.94
CA LYS A 16 7.02 -25.33 -29.86
C LYS A 16 6.87 -26.79 -30.27
N ARG A 17 6.57 -27.02 -31.55
CA ARG A 17 6.44 -28.38 -32.11
C ARG A 17 7.83 -28.97 -32.35
N VAL A 18 8.03 -30.20 -31.90
CA VAL A 18 9.26 -30.99 -32.14
C VAL A 18 8.88 -32.40 -32.58
N PRO A 19 9.78 -33.12 -33.27
CA PRO A 19 9.57 -34.55 -33.54
C PRO A 19 9.38 -35.29 -32.21
N GLY A 20 8.21 -35.90 -32.01
CA GLY A 20 7.87 -36.62 -30.78
C GLY A 20 7.04 -35.84 -29.75
N GLY A 21 6.66 -34.58 -29.99
CA GLY A 21 5.71 -33.89 -29.10
C GLY A 21 5.67 -32.37 -29.18
N GLU A 22 5.12 -31.76 -28.12
CA GLU A 22 5.03 -30.30 -27.96
C GLU A 22 5.79 -29.86 -26.69
N LEU A 23 6.72 -28.93 -26.87
CA LEU A 23 7.49 -28.33 -25.78
C LEU A 23 6.93 -26.95 -25.43
N ALA A 24 7.11 -26.57 -24.16
CA ALA A 24 6.87 -25.21 -23.72
C ALA A 24 7.98 -24.28 -24.21
N ALA A 25 7.61 -23.12 -24.73
CA ALA A 25 8.54 -22.07 -25.14
C ALA A 25 8.13 -20.71 -24.55
N CYS A 26 9.10 -19.82 -24.38
CA CYS A 26 8.86 -18.46 -23.94
C CYS A 26 8.00 -17.71 -24.98
N PRO A 27 6.87 -17.09 -24.58
CA PRO A 27 6.04 -16.31 -25.50
C PRO A 27 6.73 -15.08 -26.08
N GLN A 28 7.78 -14.58 -25.41
CA GLN A 28 8.44 -13.32 -25.79
C GLN A 28 9.68 -13.53 -26.65
N CYS A 29 10.54 -14.51 -26.33
CA CYS A 29 11.77 -14.77 -27.09
C CYS A 29 11.81 -16.11 -27.83
N GLY A 30 10.81 -16.98 -27.64
CA GLY A 30 10.76 -18.31 -28.28
C GLY A 30 11.73 -19.35 -27.70
N GLY A 31 12.53 -19.01 -26.68
CA GLY A 31 13.44 -19.93 -26.01
C GLY A 31 12.70 -21.10 -25.36
N THR A 32 13.24 -22.31 -25.46
CA THR A 32 12.64 -23.52 -24.84
C THR A 32 12.65 -23.39 -23.32
N VAL A 33 11.54 -23.75 -22.67
CA VAL A 33 11.47 -23.80 -21.20
C VAL A 33 12.17 -25.07 -20.73
N ILE A 34 13.11 -24.91 -19.80
CA ILE A 34 13.88 -26.00 -19.20
C ILE A 34 13.67 -26.05 -17.68
N ASP A 35 13.62 -27.27 -17.13
CA ASP A 35 13.45 -27.51 -15.70
C ASP A 35 14.77 -27.37 -14.91
N SER A 36 14.75 -27.70 -13.61
CA SER A 36 15.94 -27.67 -12.74
C SER A 36 17.06 -28.59 -13.21
N ASP A 37 16.74 -29.65 -13.94
CA ASP A 37 17.67 -30.66 -14.40
C ASP A 37 18.18 -30.36 -15.82
N ASN A 38 17.89 -29.16 -16.34
CA ASN A 38 18.18 -28.69 -17.70
C ASN A 38 17.46 -29.47 -18.81
N GLU A 39 16.39 -30.19 -18.48
CA GLU A 39 15.60 -30.93 -19.46
C GLU A 39 14.47 -30.07 -20.04
N ALA A 40 14.12 -30.31 -21.30
CA ALA A 40 13.09 -29.55 -21.99
C ALA A 40 11.70 -29.96 -21.48
N VAL A 41 10.92 -28.98 -21.00
CA VAL A 41 9.61 -29.25 -20.40
C VAL A 41 8.54 -29.36 -21.48
N SER A 42 7.73 -30.42 -21.42
CA SER A 42 6.58 -30.58 -22.30
C SER A 42 5.52 -29.49 -22.03
N LEU A 43 4.80 -29.06 -23.07
CA LEU A 43 3.79 -28.01 -22.91
C LEU A 43 2.70 -28.39 -21.89
N SER A 44 2.26 -29.65 -21.90
CA SER A 44 1.20 -30.15 -21.00
C SER A 44 1.67 -30.26 -19.55
N GLN A 45 2.95 -30.51 -19.31
CA GLN A 45 3.54 -30.51 -17.97
C GLN A 45 3.65 -29.07 -17.44
N PHE A 46 4.20 -28.17 -18.24
CA PHE A 46 4.39 -26.77 -17.85
C PHE A 46 3.07 -26.07 -17.51
N LEU A 47 2.00 -26.33 -18.29
CA LEU A 47 0.68 -25.73 -18.04
C LEU A 47 0.00 -26.22 -16.73
N ARG A 48 0.51 -27.29 -16.10
CA ARG A 48 0.01 -27.81 -14.82
C ARG A 48 0.84 -27.36 -13.62
N GLU A 49 1.91 -26.59 -13.84
CA GLU A 49 2.75 -26.12 -12.74
C GLU A 49 2.05 -25.07 -11.88
N GLU A 50 2.16 -25.22 -10.57
CA GLU A 50 1.64 -24.26 -9.58
C GLU A 50 2.69 -23.21 -9.17
N ARG A 51 3.87 -23.22 -9.82
CA ARG A 51 4.95 -22.28 -9.56
C ARG A 51 5.08 -21.28 -10.71
N ARG A 52 5.44 -20.03 -10.36
CA ARG A 52 5.73 -18.99 -11.35
C ARG A 52 7.19 -19.06 -11.78
N HIS A 53 7.40 -19.14 -13.09
CA HIS A 53 8.72 -19.20 -13.70
C HIS A 53 9.04 -17.90 -14.46
N LYS A 54 10.33 -17.60 -14.59
CA LYS A 54 10.84 -16.58 -15.52
C LYS A 54 11.65 -17.28 -16.60
N CYS A 55 11.62 -16.73 -17.81
CA CYS A 55 12.43 -17.23 -18.90
C CYS A 55 13.92 -17.12 -18.54
N ARG A 56 14.70 -18.20 -18.74
CA ARG A 56 16.16 -18.17 -18.50
C ARG A 56 16.92 -17.31 -19.51
N HIS A 57 16.34 -17.06 -20.69
CA HIS A 57 16.99 -16.29 -21.76
C HIS A 57 16.70 -14.79 -21.68
N CYS A 58 15.43 -14.39 -21.62
CA CYS A 58 15.03 -12.97 -21.66
C CYS A 58 14.46 -12.46 -20.32
N HIS A 59 14.40 -13.30 -19.29
CA HIS A 59 13.86 -12.98 -17.96
C HIS A 59 12.40 -12.54 -17.91
N SER A 60 11.68 -12.61 -19.03
CA SER A 60 10.24 -12.34 -19.06
C SER A 60 9.47 -13.34 -18.20
N PRO A 61 8.32 -12.95 -17.61
CA PRO A 61 7.47 -13.88 -16.86
C PRO A 61 6.90 -14.95 -17.79
N LEU A 62 6.98 -16.22 -17.39
CA LEU A 62 6.33 -17.35 -18.05
C LEU A 62 4.96 -17.65 -17.41
N TRP A 63 4.27 -16.61 -16.99
CA TRP A 63 2.94 -16.65 -16.39
C TRP A 63 2.19 -15.38 -16.76
N THR A 64 0.86 -15.46 -16.79
CA THR A 64 -0.01 -14.32 -17.07
C THR A 64 -1.14 -14.25 -16.05
N LEU A 65 -1.61 -13.04 -15.75
CA LEU A 65 -2.83 -12.85 -14.97
C LEU A 65 -4.05 -13.38 -15.72
N MET A 66 -5.02 -13.90 -14.98
CA MET A 66 -6.33 -14.35 -15.46
C MET A 66 -7.42 -13.82 -14.53
N ARG A 67 -8.67 -13.74 -15.03
CA ARG A 67 -9.81 -13.42 -14.18
C ARG A 67 -10.25 -14.67 -13.40
N PRO A 68 -10.56 -14.56 -12.09
CA PRO A 68 -11.18 -15.66 -11.38
C PRO A 68 -12.54 -16.01 -11.99
N GLN A 69 -12.86 -17.30 -11.98
CA GLN A 69 -14.26 -17.72 -11.96
C GLN A 69 -14.79 -17.47 -10.54
N ARG A 70 -16.01 -16.92 -10.41
CA ARG A 70 -16.66 -16.65 -9.10
C ARG A 70 -16.51 -17.87 -8.19
N ALA A 71 -15.83 -17.71 -7.06
CA ALA A 71 -15.74 -18.75 -6.05
C ALA A 71 -17.08 -18.85 -5.32
N THR A 72 -17.58 -20.06 -5.13
CA THR A 72 -18.73 -20.33 -4.24
C THR A 72 -18.29 -20.28 -2.77
N GLY A 73 -19.21 -20.04 -1.83
CA GLY A 73 -18.89 -19.78 -0.42
C GLY A 73 -18.03 -20.83 0.29
N SER A 74 -18.15 -22.13 -0.05
CA SER A 74 -17.28 -23.17 0.53
C SER A 74 -15.83 -23.08 0.05
N LEU A 75 -15.60 -22.60 -1.18
CA LEU A 75 -14.25 -22.42 -1.72
C LEU A 75 -13.50 -21.28 -1.01
N GLN A 76 -14.18 -20.21 -0.62
CA GLN A 76 -13.54 -19.05 0.00
C GLN A 76 -12.96 -19.39 1.38
N ARG A 77 -13.74 -20.12 2.19
CA ARG A 77 -13.29 -20.62 3.50
C ARG A 77 -12.02 -21.46 3.39
N ASP A 78 -11.98 -22.40 2.45
CA ASP A 78 -10.82 -23.26 2.22
C ASP A 78 -9.59 -22.49 1.74
N LEU A 79 -9.78 -21.47 0.89
CA LEU A 79 -8.70 -20.60 0.45
C LEU A 79 -8.13 -19.79 1.61
N VAL A 80 -8.98 -19.17 2.44
CA VAL A 80 -8.59 -18.42 3.65
C VAL A 80 -7.80 -19.31 4.61
N LEU A 81 -8.29 -20.51 4.89
CA LEU A 81 -7.59 -21.47 5.74
C LEU A 81 -6.22 -21.86 5.16
N LYS A 82 -6.15 -22.14 3.85
CA LYS A 82 -4.87 -22.47 3.18
C LYS A 82 -3.86 -21.33 3.28
N ALA A 83 -4.30 -20.09 3.13
CA ALA A 83 -3.42 -18.93 3.23
C ALA A 83 -2.98 -18.61 4.64
N LEU A 84 -3.89 -18.64 5.61
CA LEU A 84 -3.57 -18.46 7.03
C LEU A 84 -2.48 -19.45 7.46
N ARG A 85 -2.56 -20.70 7.01
CA ARG A 85 -1.57 -21.74 7.30
C ARG A 85 -0.21 -21.54 6.63
N LYS A 86 -0.10 -20.67 5.62
CA LYS A 86 1.21 -20.29 5.05
C LYS A 86 1.95 -19.30 5.94
N LEU A 87 1.25 -18.59 6.84
CA LEU A 87 1.86 -17.60 7.71
C LEU A 87 2.63 -18.28 8.85
N PRO A 88 3.81 -17.73 9.23
CA PRO A 88 4.54 -18.24 10.38
C PRO A 88 3.71 -18.04 11.65
N ALA A 89 3.78 -19.02 12.55
CA ALA A 89 3.06 -19.03 13.83
C ALA A 89 1.53 -19.20 13.75
N ILE A 90 0.96 -19.52 12.58
CA ILE A 90 -0.46 -19.88 12.43
C ILE A 90 -0.59 -21.36 12.03
N GLY A 91 -1.05 -22.18 12.96
CA GLY A 91 -1.34 -23.60 12.74
C GLY A 91 -2.79 -23.87 12.33
N LYS A 92 -3.15 -25.15 12.16
CA LYS A 92 -4.51 -25.58 11.81
C LYS A 92 -5.56 -25.04 12.79
N VAL A 93 -5.36 -25.27 14.08
CA VAL A 93 -6.29 -24.84 15.15
C VAL A 93 -6.43 -23.31 15.19
N SER A 94 -5.31 -22.59 15.10
CA SER A 94 -5.32 -21.11 15.09
C SER A 94 -6.02 -20.56 13.84
N SER A 95 -5.81 -21.17 12.67
CA SER A 95 -6.49 -20.76 11.44
C SER A 95 -8.00 -20.94 11.52
N GLU A 96 -8.47 -22.03 12.12
CA GLU A 96 -9.90 -22.30 12.30
C GLU A 96 -10.53 -21.35 13.32
N ARG A 97 -9.84 -21.08 14.44
CA ARG A 97 -10.27 -20.10 15.45
C ARG A 97 -10.41 -18.70 14.87
N LEU A 98 -9.43 -18.24 14.08
CA LEU A 98 -9.48 -16.91 13.45
C LEU A 98 -10.69 -16.80 12.52
N VAL A 99 -10.91 -17.80 11.65
CA VAL A 99 -12.06 -17.79 10.73
C VAL A 99 -13.38 -17.84 11.50
N GLN A 100 -13.45 -18.60 12.59
CA GLN A 100 -14.66 -18.65 13.43
C GLN A 100 -14.95 -17.31 14.13
N GLN A 101 -13.91 -16.61 14.60
CA GLN A 101 -14.05 -15.37 15.36
C GLN A 101 -14.32 -14.15 14.47
N PHE A 102 -13.65 -14.06 13.32
CA PHE A 102 -13.65 -12.86 12.49
C PHE A 102 -14.41 -13.02 11.16
N GLY A 103 -14.73 -14.26 10.77
CA GLY A 103 -15.39 -14.58 9.50
C GLY A 103 -14.42 -14.64 8.31
N GLU A 104 -14.69 -15.55 7.37
CA GLU A 104 -13.86 -15.75 6.17
C GLU A 104 -13.80 -14.52 5.25
N GLU A 105 -14.89 -13.77 5.09
CA GLU A 105 -14.95 -12.64 4.15
C GLU A 105 -14.09 -11.45 4.63
N PHE A 106 -14.17 -11.14 5.93
CA PHE A 106 -13.38 -10.09 6.55
C PHE A 106 -11.88 -10.44 6.55
N LEU A 107 -11.52 -11.68 6.89
CA LEU A 107 -10.13 -12.13 6.85
C LEU A 107 -9.58 -12.18 5.42
N ALA A 108 -10.38 -12.59 4.44
CA ALA A 108 -9.98 -12.54 3.03
C ALA A 108 -9.69 -11.11 2.59
N THR A 109 -10.49 -10.15 3.06
CA THR A 109 -10.30 -8.72 2.79
C THR A 109 -9.01 -8.20 3.44
N LEU A 110 -8.76 -8.49 4.71
CA LEU A 110 -7.54 -8.05 5.41
C LEU A 110 -6.27 -8.64 4.79
N LEU A 111 -6.25 -9.94 4.52
CA LEU A 111 -5.09 -10.61 3.93
C LEU A 111 -4.85 -10.21 2.47
N GLY A 112 -5.90 -9.79 1.74
CA GLY A 112 -5.81 -9.34 0.36
C GLY A 112 -5.49 -7.85 0.19
N ASP A 113 -6.09 -6.98 1.01
CA ASP A 113 -6.04 -5.52 0.82
C ASP A 113 -5.16 -4.79 1.85
N ASN A 114 -5.05 -5.28 3.10
CA ASN A 114 -4.38 -4.55 4.19
C ASN A 114 -3.72 -5.47 5.22
N ILE A 115 -2.54 -5.98 4.85
CA ILE A 115 -1.72 -6.87 5.66
C ILE A 115 -1.34 -6.25 7.02
N HIS A 116 -1.13 -4.93 7.07
CA HIS A 116 -0.78 -4.26 8.32
C HIS A 116 -1.94 -4.23 9.31
N GLU A 117 -3.19 -4.11 8.84
CA GLU A 117 -4.37 -4.25 9.70
C GLU A 117 -4.53 -5.69 10.19
N PHE A 118 -4.22 -6.69 9.36
CA PHE A 118 -4.23 -8.09 9.80
C PHE A 118 -3.25 -8.33 10.95
N ILE A 119 -2.02 -7.82 10.86
CA ILE A 119 -1.01 -8.00 11.93
C ILE A 119 -1.44 -7.32 13.24
N ASN A 120 -2.23 -6.24 13.14
CA ASN A 120 -2.74 -5.47 14.28
C ASN A 120 -4.20 -5.81 14.63
N LEU A 121 -4.66 -7.02 14.28
CA LEU A 121 -5.99 -7.50 14.63
C LEU A 121 -6.20 -7.46 16.14
N MET A 122 -7.34 -6.91 16.55
CA MET A 122 -7.80 -6.87 17.94
C MET A 122 -8.99 -7.81 18.11
N ASP A 123 -9.08 -8.46 19.27
CA ASP A 123 -10.23 -9.26 19.65
C ASP A 123 -11.40 -8.39 20.15
N GLU A 124 -12.48 -9.02 20.58
CA GLU A 124 -13.68 -8.36 21.09
C GLU A 124 -13.42 -7.52 22.36
N ASN A 125 -12.33 -7.79 23.06
CA ASN A 125 -11.92 -7.08 24.28
C ASN A 125 -10.96 -5.90 23.98
N GLY A 126 -10.58 -5.71 22.71
CA GLY A 126 -9.62 -4.69 22.29
C GLY A 126 -8.15 -5.11 22.52
N GLU A 127 -7.88 -6.39 22.78
CA GLU A 127 -6.53 -6.91 22.93
C GLU A 127 -5.97 -7.41 21.60
N LEU A 128 -4.66 -7.27 21.40
CA LEU A 128 -4.01 -7.73 20.16
C LEU A 128 -4.04 -9.25 20.07
N VAL A 129 -4.58 -9.76 18.97
CA VAL A 129 -4.67 -11.21 18.68
C VAL A 129 -3.27 -11.84 18.51
N PHE A 130 -2.30 -11.05 18.04
CA PHE A 130 -0.92 -11.49 17.82
C PHE A 130 0.04 -10.78 18.77
N SER A 131 0.94 -11.54 19.40
CA SER A 131 2.04 -10.95 20.18
C SER A 131 3.03 -10.21 19.29
N ASP A 132 3.75 -9.23 19.85
CA ASP A 132 4.79 -8.46 19.15
C ASP A 132 5.81 -9.35 18.39
N ARG A 133 6.17 -10.51 18.97
CA ARG A 133 7.10 -11.47 18.35
C ARG A 133 6.48 -12.25 17.19
N GLN A 134 5.17 -12.52 17.24
CA GLN A 134 4.45 -13.13 16.12
C GLN A 134 4.27 -12.11 15.00
N ALA A 135 3.82 -10.90 15.34
CA ALA A 135 3.66 -9.79 14.41
C ALA A 135 4.94 -9.52 13.59
N ALA A 136 6.10 -9.37 14.25
CA ALA A 136 7.36 -9.12 13.56
C ALA A 136 7.84 -10.28 12.65
N ARG A 137 7.48 -11.53 12.98
CA ARG A 137 7.78 -12.69 12.11
C ARG A 137 6.86 -12.75 10.91
N MET A 138 5.57 -12.47 11.14
CA MET A 138 4.56 -12.42 10.09
C MET A 138 4.87 -11.29 9.11
N GLU A 139 5.25 -10.11 9.59
CA GLU A 139 5.66 -8.97 8.76
C GLU A 139 6.80 -9.33 7.80
N ARG A 140 7.86 -9.98 8.30
CA ARG A 140 8.99 -10.43 7.46
C ARG A 140 8.58 -11.48 6.43
N ALA A 141 7.75 -12.45 6.80
CA ALA A 141 7.27 -13.47 5.88
C ALA A 141 6.32 -12.89 4.81
N MET A 142 5.42 -11.99 5.23
CA MET A 142 4.42 -11.35 4.38
C MET A 142 5.01 -10.31 3.42
N ALA A 143 6.20 -9.77 3.71
CA ALA A 143 6.94 -8.95 2.74
C ALA A 143 7.23 -9.72 1.43
N THR A 144 7.35 -11.06 1.51
CA THR A 144 7.70 -11.92 0.38
C THR A 144 6.54 -12.80 -0.10
N MET A 145 5.61 -13.16 0.80
CA MET A 145 4.46 -14.01 0.51
C MET A 145 3.35 -13.27 -0.25
N GLU A 146 2.58 -14.01 -1.05
CA GLU A 146 1.45 -13.50 -1.84
C GLU A 146 0.19 -14.30 -1.53
N PHE A 147 -0.90 -13.58 -1.28
CA PHE A 147 -2.23 -14.16 -1.03
C PHE A 147 -3.16 -13.80 -2.20
N GLY A 148 -3.74 -14.82 -2.83
CA GLY A 148 -4.77 -14.67 -3.85
C GLY A 148 -6.02 -15.42 -3.40
N PHE A 149 -6.96 -14.72 -2.79
CA PHE A 149 -8.28 -15.26 -2.50
C PHE A 149 -9.20 -14.96 -3.67
N GLY A 150 -10.07 -15.90 -4.02
CA GLY A 150 -10.90 -15.93 -5.24
C GLY A 150 -11.79 -14.71 -5.52
N GLU A 151 -11.83 -13.72 -4.62
CA GLU A 151 -12.55 -12.45 -4.80
C GLU A 151 -11.71 -11.21 -4.42
N GLY A 152 -10.43 -11.38 -4.08
CA GLY A 152 -9.55 -10.35 -3.51
C GLY A 152 -8.39 -9.89 -4.42
N GLY A 153 -8.58 -8.76 -5.10
CA GLY A 153 -7.85 -7.53 -4.74
C GLY A 153 -6.38 -7.31 -5.12
N TYR A 154 -5.79 -7.91 -6.17
CA TYR A 154 -4.52 -7.39 -6.69
C TYR A 154 -4.68 -5.98 -7.25
N GLN A 155 -4.16 -5.01 -6.50
CA GLN A 155 -4.10 -3.64 -6.97
C GLN A 155 -3.12 -3.58 -8.16
N PRO A 156 -3.49 -2.95 -9.30
CA PRO A 156 -2.58 -2.76 -10.42
C PRO A 156 -1.22 -2.16 -10.00
N THR A 157 -1.22 -1.35 -8.95
CA THR A 157 0.00 -0.79 -8.36
C THR A 157 0.90 -1.82 -7.72
N GLU A 158 0.38 -2.90 -7.13
CA GLU A 158 1.22 -3.98 -6.60
C GLU A 158 1.91 -4.76 -7.73
N PHE A 159 1.26 -4.89 -8.91
CA PHE A 159 1.91 -5.39 -10.13
C PHE A 159 3.09 -4.49 -10.51
N ILE A 160 2.82 -3.20 -10.67
CA ILE A 160 3.79 -2.19 -11.09
C ILE A 160 4.98 -2.17 -10.12
N LYS A 161 4.72 -2.19 -8.81
CA LYS A 161 5.75 -2.23 -7.77
C LYS A 161 6.73 -3.38 -7.94
N ARG A 162 6.21 -4.59 -8.17
CA ARG A 162 6.99 -5.84 -8.16
C ARG A 162 7.61 -6.19 -9.50
N GLN A 163 6.92 -5.89 -10.59
CA GLN A 163 7.27 -6.40 -11.92
C GLN A 163 8.00 -5.36 -12.77
N LEU A 164 7.77 -4.07 -12.55
CA LEU A 164 8.42 -3.02 -13.33
C LEU A 164 9.67 -2.52 -12.59
N PRO A 165 10.81 -2.36 -13.27
CA PRO A 165 11.97 -1.67 -12.71
C PRO A 165 11.66 -0.25 -12.25
N ASP A 166 12.49 0.30 -11.37
CA ASP A 166 12.40 1.72 -11.02
C ASP A 166 12.67 2.58 -12.26
N HIS A 167 12.07 3.76 -12.32
CA HIS A 167 12.16 4.68 -13.46
C HIS A 167 11.66 4.12 -14.80
N THR A 168 10.75 3.14 -14.76
CA THR A 168 10.04 2.66 -15.96
C THR A 168 9.23 3.78 -16.61
N PHE A 169 8.70 4.71 -15.81
CA PHE A 169 7.94 5.86 -16.31
C PHE A 169 8.78 7.14 -16.21
N ASP A 170 8.76 7.97 -17.24
CA ASP A 170 9.46 9.26 -17.21
C ASP A 170 8.68 10.33 -16.45
N LEU A 171 7.34 10.33 -16.57
CA LEU A 171 6.46 11.31 -15.94
C LEU A 171 5.17 10.66 -15.42
N LEU A 172 4.87 10.89 -14.15
CA LEU A 172 3.56 10.63 -13.56
C LEU A 172 2.78 11.94 -13.46
N ILE A 173 1.57 11.99 -14.03
CA ILE A 173 0.65 13.12 -13.86
C ILE A 173 -0.50 12.66 -12.96
N VAL A 174 -0.72 13.37 -11.86
CA VAL A 174 -1.79 13.08 -10.90
C VAL A 174 -2.76 14.25 -10.90
N ASP A 175 -3.95 14.05 -11.45
CA ASP A 175 -5.03 15.05 -11.38
C ASP A 175 -5.78 14.94 -10.04
N GLU A 176 -6.33 16.07 -9.58
CA GLU A 176 -6.90 16.24 -8.23
C GLU A 176 -6.04 15.64 -7.12
N GLY A 177 -4.74 15.98 -7.13
CA GLY A 177 -3.74 15.45 -6.22
C GLY A 177 -4.11 15.54 -4.73
N HIS A 178 -4.98 16.48 -4.34
CA HIS A 178 -5.45 16.64 -2.97
C HIS A 178 -6.27 15.45 -2.45
N GLU A 179 -6.91 14.64 -3.31
CA GLU A 179 -7.68 13.46 -2.90
C GLU A 179 -6.79 12.35 -2.30
N TYR A 180 -5.49 12.36 -2.62
CA TYR A 180 -4.53 11.34 -2.24
C TYR A 180 -3.85 11.61 -0.88
N LYS A 181 -4.29 12.65 -0.15
CA LYS A 181 -3.68 13.09 1.11
C LYS A 181 -3.76 12.10 2.27
N ASN A 182 -4.76 11.23 2.28
CA ASN A 182 -4.99 10.34 3.40
C ASN A 182 -3.88 9.27 3.51
N ALA A 183 -3.31 9.09 4.71
CA ALA A 183 -2.22 8.15 4.95
C ALA A 183 -2.58 6.70 4.62
N GLY A 184 -3.74 6.25 5.09
CA GLY A 184 -4.22 4.87 4.96
C GLY A 184 -5.09 4.62 3.72
N SER A 185 -5.28 5.60 2.82
CA SER A 185 -6.12 5.36 1.65
C SER A 185 -5.39 4.49 0.63
N ALA A 186 -6.06 3.48 0.10
CA ALA A 186 -5.53 2.64 -0.98
C ALA A 186 -5.11 3.48 -2.20
N GLN A 187 -5.85 4.56 -2.50
CA GLN A 187 -5.50 5.50 -3.56
C GLN A 187 -4.17 6.24 -3.27
N GLY A 188 -3.96 6.73 -2.05
CA GLY A 188 -2.72 7.40 -1.66
C GLY A 188 -1.52 6.46 -1.67
N GLN A 189 -1.71 5.21 -1.25
CA GLN A 189 -0.67 4.18 -1.34
C GLN A 189 -0.31 3.85 -2.80
N ALA A 190 -1.34 3.67 -3.64
CA ALA A 190 -1.17 3.47 -5.08
C ALA A 190 -0.39 4.61 -5.74
N MET A 191 -0.73 5.87 -5.46
CA MET A 191 -0.02 7.05 -5.95
C MET A 191 1.46 7.04 -5.53
N GLY A 192 1.76 6.70 -4.27
CA GLY A 192 3.14 6.62 -3.77
C GLY A 192 3.97 5.57 -4.52
N VAL A 193 3.40 4.40 -4.80
CA VAL A 193 4.05 3.35 -5.59
C VAL A 193 4.34 3.83 -7.02
N LEU A 194 3.37 4.47 -7.67
CA LEU A 194 3.55 5.01 -9.02
C LEU A 194 4.62 6.10 -9.04
N ALA A 195 4.61 7.01 -8.06
CA ALA A 195 5.59 8.08 -7.93
C ALA A 195 7.02 7.53 -7.73
N ALA A 196 7.18 6.40 -7.03
CA ALA A 196 8.48 5.73 -6.88
C ALA A 196 8.98 5.08 -8.19
N LYS A 197 8.06 4.64 -9.06
CA LYS A 197 8.39 4.05 -10.38
C LYS A 197 8.57 5.10 -11.48
N ALA A 198 8.23 6.36 -11.21
CA ALA A 198 8.40 7.46 -12.14
C ALA A 198 9.70 8.24 -11.86
N ARG A 199 10.31 8.82 -12.91
CA ARG A 199 11.43 9.77 -12.75
C ARG A 199 10.96 11.11 -12.20
N LYS A 200 9.83 11.60 -12.73
CA LYS A 200 9.22 12.86 -12.35
C LYS A 200 7.74 12.68 -12.02
N SER A 201 7.25 13.51 -11.11
CA SER A 201 5.85 13.52 -10.70
C SER A 201 5.32 14.94 -10.78
N LEU A 202 4.18 15.12 -11.46
CA LEU A 202 3.43 16.36 -11.60
C LEU A 202 2.06 16.18 -10.95
N LEU A 203 1.81 16.90 -9.86
CA LEU A 203 0.48 16.95 -9.26
C LEU A 203 -0.27 18.17 -9.75
N LEU A 204 -1.49 17.97 -10.20
CA LEU A 204 -2.44 19.01 -10.55
C LEU A 204 -3.54 19.02 -9.49
N THR A 205 -3.84 20.18 -8.93
CA THR A 205 -4.97 20.34 -8.00
C THR A 205 -5.52 21.76 -8.04
N GLY A 206 -6.84 21.89 -7.86
CA GLY A 206 -7.51 23.19 -7.67
C GLY A 206 -7.34 23.76 -6.26
N THR A 207 -7.09 22.91 -5.27
CA THR A 207 -6.83 23.31 -3.88
C THR A 207 -5.62 22.57 -3.33
N LEU A 208 -4.65 23.30 -2.78
CA LEU A 208 -3.40 22.70 -2.29
C LEU A 208 -3.61 21.92 -0.99
N MET A 209 -4.48 22.41 -0.10
CA MET A 209 -4.66 21.84 1.24
C MET A 209 -6.12 21.95 1.69
N GLY A 210 -6.57 20.97 2.48
CA GLY A 210 -7.85 20.99 3.19
C GLY A 210 -7.85 21.84 4.46
N GLY A 211 -6.86 22.72 4.61
CA GLY A 211 -6.70 23.63 5.74
C GLY A 211 -5.79 23.13 6.87
N TYR A 212 -5.33 21.87 6.85
CA TYR A 212 -4.44 21.32 7.88
C TYR A 212 -3.08 20.91 7.30
N ALA A 213 -2.04 20.99 8.13
CA ALA A 213 -0.66 20.70 7.73
C ALA A 213 -0.37 19.20 7.52
N ASP A 214 -1.10 18.31 8.20
CA ASP A 214 -0.97 16.85 8.04
C ASP A 214 -1.52 16.34 6.71
N ASP A 215 -2.51 17.04 6.13
CA ASP A 215 -2.99 16.79 4.77
C ASP A 215 -1.84 16.90 3.75
N LEU A 216 -0.97 17.90 3.94
CA LEU A 216 0.20 18.13 3.09
C LEU A 216 1.30 17.09 3.33
N PHE A 217 1.53 16.69 4.58
CA PHE A 217 2.63 15.80 4.94
C PHE A 217 2.67 14.53 4.08
N HIS A 218 1.55 13.82 3.97
CA HIS A 218 1.51 12.55 3.24
C HIS A 218 1.59 12.73 1.72
N LEU A 219 1.14 13.87 1.17
CA LEU A 219 1.35 14.19 -0.23
C LEU A 219 2.83 14.49 -0.50
N LEU A 220 3.42 15.38 0.29
CA LEU A 220 4.83 15.76 0.19
C LEU A 220 5.74 14.55 0.36
N PHE A 221 5.46 13.65 1.32
CA PHE A 221 6.26 12.46 1.53
C PHE A 221 6.26 11.49 0.34
N ARG A 222 5.15 11.41 -0.42
CA ARG A 222 5.06 10.54 -1.59
C ARG A 222 5.81 11.09 -2.81
N ILE A 223 5.87 12.41 -2.94
CA ILE A 223 6.41 13.08 -4.12
C ILE A 223 7.87 13.47 -3.88
N LEU A 224 8.14 14.10 -2.74
CA LEU A 224 9.42 14.64 -2.32
C LEU A 224 10.07 13.77 -1.25
N THR A 225 9.93 12.44 -1.34
CA THR A 225 10.48 11.50 -0.35
C THR A 225 11.94 11.77 0.01
N PRO A 226 12.86 11.97 -0.95
CA PRO A 226 14.26 12.25 -0.62
C PRO A 226 14.40 13.49 0.26
N LYS A 227 13.64 14.55 -0.05
CA LYS A 227 13.70 15.81 0.68
C LYS A 227 13.16 15.69 2.10
N MET A 228 12.05 14.99 2.26
CA MET A 228 11.46 14.74 3.57
C MET A 228 12.40 13.91 4.47
N LEU A 229 13.13 12.95 3.88
CA LEU A 229 14.12 12.14 4.59
C LEU A 229 15.39 12.94 4.97
N GLU A 230 15.83 13.86 4.11
CA GLU A 230 16.91 14.84 4.40
C GLU A 230 16.53 15.74 5.58
N ASP A 231 15.29 16.21 5.60
CA ASP A 231 14.76 17.12 6.62
C ASP A 231 14.37 16.38 7.92
N GLY A 232 14.66 15.07 8.02
CA GLY A 232 14.55 14.28 9.26
C GLY A 232 13.22 13.56 9.47
N TYR A 233 12.26 13.70 8.56
CA TYR A 233 10.96 13.02 8.65
C TYR A 233 11.10 11.57 8.18
N ARG A 234 11.29 10.64 9.12
CA ARG A 234 11.53 9.23 8.82
C ARG A 234 10.48 8.31 9.45
N PRO A 235 10.10 7.22 8.77
CA PRO A 235 9.31 6.18 9.42
C PRO A 235 10.06 5.63 10.63
N ASN A 236 9.32 5.23 11.66
CA ASN A 236 9.92 4.60 12.83
C ASN A 236 10.37 3.15 12.53
N GLY A 237 10.99 2.48 13.50
CA GLY A 237 11.46 1.09 13.34
C GLY A 237 10.35 0.06 13.07
N ARG A 238 9.07 0.43 13.19
CA ARG A 238 7.89 -0.38 12.85
C ARG A 238 7.24 0.07 11.53
N GLY A 239 7.92 0.89 10.73
CA GLY A 239 7.42 1.40 9.44
C GLY A 239 6.31 2.45 9.53
N SER A 240 5.94 2.91 10.74
CA SER A 240 4.89 3.92 10.91
C SER A 240 5.40 5.32 10.62
N MET A 241 4.63 6.04 9.80
CA MET A 241 4.83 7.46 9.48
C MET A 241 4.23 8.40 10.52
N GLY A 242 3.50 7.89 11.52
CA GLY A 242 2.82 8.71 12.53
C GLY A 242 3.75 9.67 13.29
N PRO A 243 4.90 9.21 13.82
CA PRO A 243 5.85 10.08 14.51
C PRO A 243 6.41 11.19 13.62
N ALA A 244 6.75 10.87 12.36
CA ALA A 244 7.24 11.84 11.39
C ALA A 244 6.16 12.89 11.03
N ALA A 245 4.92 12.44 10.82
CA ALA A 245 3.79 13.34 10.58
C ALA A 245 3.57 14.29 11.76
N MET A 246 3.66 13.78 13.00
CA MET A 246 3.56 14.60 14.21
C MET A 246 4.72 15.59 14.37
N SER A 247 5.94 15.21 14.00
CA SER A 247 7.08 16.14 13.97
C SER A 247 6.85 17.24 12.95
N PHE A 248 6.43 16.89 11.73
CA PHE A 248 6.12 17.85 10.68
C PHE A 248 5.00 18.81 11.09
N LEU A 249 3.96 18.31 11.76
CA LEU A 249 2.90 19.14 12.34
C LEU A 249 3.41 20.10 13.41
N ARG A 250 4.38 19.72 14.24
CA ARG A 250 5.00 20.63 15.21
C ARG A 250 5.84 21.70 14.54
N ASP A 251 6.58 21.34 13.50
CA ASP A 251 7.49 22.27 12.81
C ASP A 251 6.75 23.25 11.89
N HIS A 252 5.63 22.80 11.31
CA HIS A 252 4.97 23.49 10.19
C HIS A 252 3.45 23.58 10.31
N GLY A 253 2.82 22.94 11.28
CA GLY A 253 1.38 23.03 11.50
C GLY A 253 1.00 24.02 12.61
N VAL A 254 -0.29 24.06 12.91
CA VAL A 254 -0.84 24.76 14.07
C VAL A 254 -1.37 23.74 15.06
N LEU A 255 -0.85 23.78 16.28
CA LEU A 255 -1.27 22.93 17.39
C LEU A 255 -1.88 23.79 18.48
N LYS A 256 -3.02 23.34 19.01
CA LYS A 256 -3.72 23.96 20.13
C LYS A 256 -3.62 23.04 21.34
N ASP A 257 -2.91 23.47 22.37
CA ASP A 257 -2.89 22.76 23.64
C ASP A 257 -4.11 23.16 24.46
N ILE A 258 -4.93 22.17 24.80
CA ILE A 258 -6.10 22.31 25.66
C ILE A 258 -5.70 21.85 27.05
N TYR A 259 -5.65 22.79 27.99
CA TYR A 259 -5.41 22.52 29.39
C TYR A 259 -6.76 22.29 30.08
N THR A 260 -6.96 21.09 30.61
CA THR A 260 -8.12 20.74 31.42
C THR A 260 -7.66 20.57 32.85
N GLU A 261 -8.03 21.52 33.71
CA GLU A 261 -7.85 21.40 35.15
C GLU A 261 -9.10 20.76 35.75
N ARG A 262 -8.92 19.70 36.54
CA ARG A 262 -9.99 19.15 37.37
C ARG A 262 -9.60 19.31 38.83
N ASP A 263 -10.42 20.03 39.59
CA ASP A 263 -10.33 20.03 41.05
C ASP A 263 -10.77 18.65 41.56
N GLY A 264 -9.90 17.97 42.30
CA GLY A 264 -10.25 16.75 43.01
C GLY A 264 -11.06 17.05 44.27
N GLU A 265 -11.93 16.13 44.68
CA GLU A 265 -12.61 16.21 45.99
C GLU A 265 -11.58 16.36 47.12
N SER A 266 -11.81 17.35 47.97
CA SER A 266 -10.91 17.72 49.06
C SER A 266 -10.91 16.68 50.17
N HIS A 267 -9.89 15.82 50.21
CA HIS A 267 -9.49 15.17 51.46
C HIS A 267 -8.54 16.10 52.25
N LYS A 268 -8.74 16.15 53.57
CA LYS A 268 -8.19 17.11 54.55
C LYS A 268 -6.66 17.33 54.58
N THR A 269 -5.85 16.72 53.71
CA THR A 269 -4.38 16.79 53.80
C THR A 269 -3.61 16.93 52.48
N ALA A 270 -4.24 17.07 51.30
CA ALA A 270 -3.48 17.40 50.08
C ALA A 270 -4.34 18.06 48.98
N ARG A 271 -4.03 19.31 48.62
CA ARG A 271 -4.54 19.97 47.41
C ARG A 271 -3.76 19.46 46.19
N GLY A 272 -4.17 18.32 45.63
CA GLY A 272 -3.61 17.79 44.39
C GLY A 272 -4.39 18.30 43.17
N LYS A 273 -3.90 19.34 42.50
CA LYS A 273 -4.44 19.77 41.19
C LYS A 273 -3.99 18.78 40.11
N LYS A 274 -4.93 18.12 39.43
CA LYS A 274 -4.64 17.29 38.24
C LYS A 274 -4.80 18.15 36.99
N LEU A 275 -3.67 18.57 36.42
CA LEU A 275 -3.61 19.23 35.11
C LEU A 275 -3.51 18.16 34.01
N SER A 276 -4.49 18.10 33.11
CA SER A 276 -4.44 17.29 31.90
C SER A 276 -4.19 18.19 30.69
N VAL A 277 -3.20 17.84 29.86
CA VAL A 277 -2.87 18.58 28.63
C VAL A 277 -3.24 17.71 27.43
N ARG A 278 -4.09 18.24 26.55
CA ARG A 278 -4.48 17.60 25.29
C ARG A 278 -4.15 18.51 24.12
N THR A 279 -3.19 18.12 23.30
CA THR A 279 -2.89 18.80 22.04
C THR A 279 -3.89 18.42 20.96
N VAL A 280 -4.52 19.40 20.32
CA VAL A 280 -5.47 19.26 19.21
C VAL A 280 -4.93 20.00 17.99
N LYS A 281 -5.11 19.42 16.80
CA LYS A 281 -4.72 20.04 15.53
C LYS A 281 -5.64 21.22 15.21
N ALA A 282 -5.07 22.32 14.74
CA ALA A 282 -5.80 23.49 14.27
C ALA A 282 -5.49 23.75 12.79
N PRO A 283 -6.40 24.42 12.06
CA PRO A 283 -6.16 24.77 10.67
C PRO A 283 -5.01 25.77 10.56
N GLY A 284 -4.13 25.56 9.58
CA GLY A 284 -3.01 26.43 9.25
C GLY A 284 -1.75 25.67 8.87
N PHE A 285 -0.94 26.31 8.03
CA PHE A 285 0.38 25.84 7.63
C PHE A 285 1.37 27.00 7.76
N GLY A 286 2.41 26.79 8.56
CA GLY A 286 3.38 27.82 8.91
C GLY A 286 4.19 28.31 7.71
N PRO A 287 4.62 29.57 7.71
CA PRO A 287 5.33 30.18 6.58
C PRO A 287 6.66 29.47 6.26
N LYS A 288 7.33 28.91 7.27
CA LYS A 288 8.54 28.09 7.09
C LYS A 288 8.26 26.85 6.22
N GLY A 289 7.12 26.20 6.43
CA GLY A 289 6.70 25.05 5.64
C GLY A 289 6.39 25.44 4.19
N ILE A 290 5.71 26.58 3.99
CA ILE A 290 5.40 27.12 2.66
C ILE A 290 6.68 27.37 1.86
N MET A 291 7.64 28.06 2.47
CA MET A 291 8.92 28.39 1.83
C MET A 291 9.77 27.15 1.54
N ARG A 292 9.70 26.12 2.38
CA ARG A 292 10.51 24.90 2.22
C ARG A 292 9.91 23.89 1.23
N TYR A 293 8.59 23.69 1.25
CA TYR A 293 7.95 22.56 0.56
C TYR A 293 6.94 22.94 -0.51
N VAL A 294 6.40 24.16 -0.49
CA VAL A 294 5.35 24.57 -1.43
C VAL A 294 5.97 25.40 -2.56
N LEU A 295 6.49 26.59 -2.25
CA LEU A 295 6.96 27.54 -3.27
C LEU A 295 8.05 26.99 -4.20
N PRO A 296 9.07 26.24 -3.74
CA PRO A 296 10.14 25.77 -4.63
C PRO A 296 9.66 24.73 -5.66
N PHE A 297 8.57 24.03 -5.34
CA PHE A 297 8.08 22.91 -6.13
C PHE A 297 6.76 23.20 -6.83
N THR A 298 6.16 24.37 -6.59
CA THR A 298 4.81 24.69 -7.06
C THR A 298 4.80 25.80 -8.09
N VAL A 299 4.12 25.57 -9.21
CA VAL A 299 3.71 26.65 -10.13
C VAL A 299 2.23 26.93 -9.96
N PHE A 300 1.87 28.20 -9.79
CA PHE A 300 0.49 28.66 -9.72
C PHE A 300 0.05 29.13 -11.10
N LEU A 301 -0.87 28.39 -11.71
CA LEU A 301 -1.44 28.71 -13.01
C LEU A 301 -2.77 29.42 -12.82
N LYS A 302 -2.94 30.60 -13.44
CA LYS A 302 -4.23 31.27 -13.58
C LYS A 302 -4.84 30.85 -14.91
N LEU A 303 -5.90 30.05 -14.87
CA LEU A 303 -6.64 29.69 -16.09
C LEU A 303 -7.50 30.87 -16.56
N LEU A 304 -7.53 31.11 -17.87
CA LEU A 304 -8.46 32.05 -18.48
C LEU A 304 -9.88 31.51 -18.32
N PRO A 305 -10.89 32.36 -18.07
CA PRO A 305 -12.26 31.90 -17.94
C PRO A 305 -12.71 31.25 -19.25
N GLN A 306 -13.10 29.97 -19.19
CA GLN A 306 -14.05 29.43 -20.18
C GLN A 306 -15.41 30.04 -19.88
N ALA A 307 -16.23 30.22 -20.92
CA ALA A 307 -17.43 31.07 -20.96
C ALA A 307 -18.55 30.77 -19.93
N GLN A 308 -18.34 29.86 -18.98
CA GLN A 308 -19.21 29.65 -17.82
C GLN A 308 -18.36 29.38 -16.58
N GLY A 309 -18.35 30.37 -15.67
CA GLY A 309 -18.07 30.27 -14.24
C GLY A 309 -16.94 29.34 -13.75
N HIS A 310 -15.86 29.98 -13.28
CA HIS A 310 -15.04 29.68 -12.09
C HIS A 310 -13.54 29.83 -12.38
N ARG A 311 -12.87 30.67 -11.56
CA ARG A 311 -11.45 30.99 -11.67
C ARG A 311 -10.64 29.89 -10.98
N TRP A 312 -10.23 28.88 -11.72
CA TRP A 312 -9.41 27.80 -11.19
C TRP A 312 -7.93 28.22 -11.16
N GLN A 313 -7.32 28.21 -9.98
CA GLN A 313 -5.87 28.19 -9.85
C GLN A 313 -5.41 26.72 -9.85
N ARG A 314 -4.59 26.32 -10.82
CA ARG A 314 -3.97 24.99 -10.79
C ARG A 314 -2.60 25.09 -10.15
N VAL A 315 -2.39 24.28 -9.12
CA VAL A 315 -1.09 24.07 -8.49
C VAL A 315 -0.45 22.88 -9.18
N ALA A 316 0.73 23.11 -9.76
CA ALA A 316 1.58 22.08 -10.34
C ALA A 316 2.76 21.80 -9.39
N ALA A 317 2.77 20.68 -8.68
CA ALA A 317 3.91 20.28 -7.84
C ALA A 317 4.84 19.35 -8.64
N LEU A 318 6.11 19.74 -8.82
CA LEU A 318 7.11 19.01 -9.62
C LEU A 318 8.19 18.36 -8.75
N ARG A 319 8.44 17.08 -8.99
CA ARG A 319 9.67 16.36 -8.61
C ARG A 319 10.50 16.07 -9.86
#